data_AF-A0A2H1WEG4-F1
#
_entry.id   AF-A0A2H1WEG4-F1
#
_cell.length_a   1.000
_cell.length_b   1.000
_cell.length_c   1.000
_cell.angle_alpha   90.00
_cell.angle_beta   90.00
_cell.angle_gamma   90.00
#
_symmetry.space_group_name_H-M   'P 1'
#
loop_
_entity.id
_entity.type
_entity.pdbx_description
1 polymer ?
#
loop_
_entity_poly.entity_id
_entity_poly.type
_entity_poly.pdbx_seq_one_letter_code
_entity_poly.pdbx_strand_id
1 'polypeptide(L)'
;MGDILEITTRPRHHHVFYKFTANAINFEIKAEGNAALGISNKPEQNCEFLIGIGHNNRTWIKKVRGRGVYRETIDTPNILSATEYRRFWVSWYGDIIRLGVNGNSKPIVTFSSRTAELKYVTFLALDDVRNTVHWRIEVPPYIEKTYVMRPISGGDPYWVPYDRTTDFPDNAYIGGHENENLYIIRAEHNGSLTPGKYMTSKGMGYIPWGGEANSKLTFEVLCGFNFTWIPCKSTDTIPVGAVVGGYSEDPGKEKLYIGRSKYLEHLIPGKIQPSHKVCYIPYEGREIGLDKFEILVVPDDGKRCVNKFLIPGALIDHRIVFREEEQMNMDIEHAVNFEEYAGFLNPEVDG
;
A
#
# COMPACT_ATOMS: atom_id res chain seq x y z
N MET A 1 -21.63 0.95 -4.15
CA MET A 1 -22.34 0.31 -3.01
C MET A 1 -21.51 -0.91 -2.66
N GLY A 2 -21.11 -1.07 -1.40
CA GLY A 2 -20.20 -2.17 -1.00
C GLY A 2 -20.89 -3.53 -1.02
N ASP A 3 -20.11 -4.60 -0.99
CA ASP A 3 -20.64 -5.96 -0.88
C ASP A 3 -21.14 -6.20 0.55
N ILE A 4 -22.15 -7.08 0.70
CA ILE A 4 -22.70 -7.44 2.00
C ILE A 4 -22.12 -8.80 2.41
N LEU A 5 -21.38 -8.81 3.52
CA LEU A 5 -20.92 -10.02 4.16
C LEU A 5 -21.93 -10.46 5.22
N GLU A 6 -22.53 -11.64 5.05
CA GLU A 6 -23.46 -12.23 6.02
C GLU A 6 -22.74 -13.19 6.97
N ILE A 7 -22.85 -12.94 8.28
CA ILE A 7 -22.24 -13.77 9.33
C ILE A 7 -23.28 -14.12 10.38
N THR A 8 -23.19 -15.33 10.95
CA THR A 8 -24.02 -15.74 12.09
C THR A 8 -23.12 -16.15 13.25
N THR A 9 -23.34 -15.56 14.43
CA THR A 9 -22.55 -15.82 15.63
C THR A 9 -23.40 -16.40 16.77
N ARG A 10 -22.81 -17.30 17.55
CA ARG A 10 -23.40 -17.95 18.74
C ARG A 10 -22.45 -17.79 19.95
N PRO A 11 -22.93 -17.92 21.20
CA PRO A 11 -22.17 -17.59 22.43
C PRO A 11 -20.96 -18.50 22.72
N ARG A 12 -20.78 -19.58 21.94
CA ARG A 12 -19.63 -20.49 22.02
C ARG A 12 -18.88 -20.60 20.69
N HIS A 13 -19.19 -19.71 19.73
CA HIS A 13 -18.50 -19.69 18.46
C HIS A 13 -17.08 -19.12 18.64
N HIS A 14 -16.10 -19.65 17.91
CA HIS A 14 -14.75 -19.10 17.93
C HIS A 14 -14.74 -17.63 17.51
N HIS A 15 -13.88 -16.82 18.15
CA HIS A 15 -13.70 -15.42 17.81
C HIS A 15 -13.03 -15.29 16.44
N VAL A 16 -13.81 -15.03 15.40
CA VAL A 16 -13.27 -14.69 14.07
C VAL A 16 -13.02 -13.19 14.01
N PHE A 17 -11.75 -12.82 13.84
CA PHE A 17 -11.33 -11.43 13.70
C PHE A 17 -11.24 -11.02 12.23
N TYR A 18 -11.89 -9.92 11.90
CA TYR A 18 -11.85 -9.28 10.60
C TYR A 18 -10.95 -8.06 10.67
N LYS A 19 -10.00 -7.96 9.75
CA LYS A 19 -9.11 -6.82 9.66
C LYS A 19 -9.76 -5.73 8.82
N PHE A 20 -9.95 -4.55 9.40
CA PHE A 20 -10.44 -3.36 8.72
C PHE A 20 -9.32 -2.34 8.58
N THR A 21 -9.25 -1.70 7.41
CA THR A 21 -8.35 -0.57 7.14
C THR A 21 -9.01 0.77 7.44
N ALA A 22 -10.34 0.82 7.44
CA ALA A 22 -11.12 1.98 7.84
C ALA A 22 -11.35 1.99 9.36
N ASN A 23 -11.35 3.19 9.96
CA ASN A 23 -11.65 3.38 11.38
C ASN A 23 -13.16 3.45 11.68
N ALA A 24 -13.99 2.89 10.80
CA ALA A 24 -15.44 2.83 10.92
C ALA A 24 -16.01 1.66 10.11
N ILE A 25 -17.14 1.11 10.56
CA ILE A 25 -17.89 0.07 9.87
C ILE A 25 -19.39 0.33 9.96
N ASN A 26 -20.12 -0.03 8.90
CA ASN A 26 -21.57 -0.12 8.88
C ASN A 26 -21.99 -1.58 8.92
N PHE A 27 -23.03 -1.89 9.67
CA PHE A 27 -23.53 -3.25 9.79
C PHE A 27 -25.00 -3.26 10.18
N GLU A 28 -25.69 -4.35 9.88
CA GLU A 28 -27.05 -4.63 10.31
C GLU A 28 -27.08 -5.81 11.27
N ILE A 29 -27.94 -5.74 12.29
CA ILE A 29 -28.13 -6.81 13.27
C ILE A 29 -29.59 -7.27 13.24
N LYS A 30 -29.79 -8.58 13.24
CA LYS A 30 -31.05 -9.24 13.58
C LYS A 30 -30.80 -10.26 14.70
N ALA A 31 -31.40 -10.03 15.87
CA ALA A 31 -31.26 -10.86 17.07
C ALA A 31 -32.39 -10.58 18.07
N GLU A 32 -32.79 -11.60 18.83
CA GLU A 32 -33.82 -11.49 19.88
C GLU A 32 -33.27 -10.88 21.17
N GLY A 33 -32.06 -11.26 21.57
CA GLY A 33 -31.48 -10.86 22.84
C GLY A 33 -30.50 -9.70 22.70
N ASN A 34 -29.24 -10.03 22.45
CA ASN A 34 -28.14 -9.08 22.50
C ASN A 34 -27.12 -9.34 21.40
N ALA A 35 -26.25 -8.37 21.16
CA ALA A 35 -25.13 -8.51 20.26
C ALA A 35 -23.91 -7.80 20.86
N ALA A 36 -22.71 -8.23 20.48
CA ALA A 36 -21.49 -7.54 20.86
C ALA A 36 -20.47 -7.44 19.72
N LEU A 37 -19.72 -6.34 19.75
CA LEU A 37 -18.55 -6.11 18.92
C LEU A 37 -17.31 -6.02 19.79
N GLY A 38 -16.28 -6.77 19.45
CA GLY A 38 -14.95 -6.62 20.02
C GLY A 38 -14.05 -5.86 19.07
N ILE A 39 -13.30 -4.88 19.56
CA ILE A 39 -12.33 -4.10 18.77
C ILE A 39 -10.95 -4.23 19.42
N SER A 40 -9.93 -4.51 18.60
CA SER A 40 -8.56 -4.76 19.07
C SER A 40 -7.51 -4.31 18.04
N ASN A 41 -6.28 -4.13 18.51
CA ASN A 41 -5.11 -3.89 17.66
C ASN A 41 -4.49 -5.19 17.11
N LYS A 42 -4.85 -6.35 17.68
CA LYS A 42 -4.38 -7.69 17.29
C LYS A 42 -5.52 -8.72 17.41
N PRO A 43 -5.52 -9.79 16.59
CA PRO A 43 -6.47 -10.89 16.69
C PRO A 43 -6.09 -11.81 17.86
N GLU A 44 -6.48 -11.44 19.07
CA GLU A 44 -6.21 -12.17 20.31
C GLU A 44 -7.54 -12.44 21.05
N GLN A 45 -7.60 -13.48 21.89
CA GLN A 45 -8.83 -13.85 22.63
C GLN A 45 -9.46 -12.69 23.42
N ASN A 46 -8.63 -11.78 23.95
CA ASN A 46 -9.09 -10.63 24.72
C ASN A 46 -9.06 -9.36 23.87
N CYS A 47 -10.24 -8.84 23.53
CA CYS A 47 -10.39 -7.56 22.84
C CYS A 47 -9.95 -6.39 23.72
N GLU A 48 -9.55 -5.27 23.10
CA GLU A 48 -9.21 -4.05 23.83
C GLU A 48 -10.48 -3.32 24.30
N PHE A 49 -11.48 -3.27 23.42
CA PHE A 49 -12.80 -2.72 23.67
C PHE A 49 -13.89 -3.75 23.34
N LEU A 50 -14.96 -3.72 24.13
CA LEU A 50 -16.21 -4.43 23.86
C LEU A 50 -17.36 -3.44 23.79
N ILE A 51 -18.22 -3.62 22.81
CA ILE A 51 -19.43 -2.84 22.61
C ILE A 51 -20.60 -3.82 22.70
N GLY A 52 -21.41 -3.69 23.74
CA GLY A 52 -22.64 -4.46 23.88
C GLY A 52 -23.83 -3.67 23.37
N ILE A 53 -24.71 -4.31 22.59
CA ILE A 53 -25.89 -3.72 21.97
C ILE A 53 -27.11 -4.52 22.43
N GLY A 54 -28.09 -3.83 23.04
CA GLY A 54 -29.34 -4.43 23.51
C GLY A 54 -29.23 -5.38 24.72
N HIS A 55 -28.04 -5.59 25.28
CA HIS A 55 -27.83 -6.46 26.43
C HIS A 55 -28.54 -5.92 27.68
N ASN A 56 -29.55 -6.64 28.18
CA ASN A 56 -30.45 -6.20 29.26
C ASN A 56 -31.06 -4.82 28.98
N ASN A 57 -31.55 -4.60 27.75
CA ASN A 57 -32.09 -3.32 27.27
C ASN A 57 -31.08 -2.16 27.34
N ARG A 58 -29.78 -2.45 27.33
CA ARG A 58 -28.71 -1.45 27.44
C ARG A 58 -27.68 -1.61 26.34
N THR A 59 -27.13 -0.49 25.93
CA THR A 59 -26.03 -0.39 24.98
C THR A 59 -24.85 0.25 25.68
N TRP A 60 -23.66 -0.30 25.53
CA TRP A 60 -22.50 0.12 26.29
C TRP A 60 -21.20 -0.06 25.51
N ILE A 61 -20.21 0.78 25.81
CA ILE A 61 -18.82 0.62 25.36
C ILE A 61 -17.97 0.43 26.62
N LYS A 62 -17.17 -0.62 26.66
CA LYS A 62 -16.30 -0.98 27.79
C LYS A 62 -14.87 -1.18 27.30
N LYS A 63 -13.91 -0.56 27.98
CA LYS A 63 -12.49 -0.91 27.85
C LYS A 63 -12.19 -2.13 28.71
N VAL A 64 -11.66 -3.18 28.09
CA VAL A 64 -11.40 -4.48 28.77
C VAL A 64 -9.95 -4.60 29.21
N ARG A 65 -9.00 -3.99 28.48
CA ARG A 65 -7.57 -3.94 28.84
C ARG A 65 -7.20 -2.61 29.49
N GLY A 66 -6.66 -2.65 30.71
CA GLY A 66 -6.16 -1.48 31.46
C GLY A 66 -6.44 -1.56 32.97
N ARG A 67 -5.84 -0.65 33.77
CA ARG A 67 -6.21 -0.48 35.19
C ARG A 67 -7.50 0.36 35.25
N GLY A 68 -8.56 -0.16 35.86
CA GLY A 68 -9.85 0.54 36.04
C GLY A 68 -10.96 0.07 35.08
N VAL A 69 -12.21 0.16 35.53
CA VAL A 69 -13.40 -0.18 34.71
C VAL A 69 -13.93 1.11 34.08
N TYR A 70 -13.55 1.36 32.83
CA TYR A 70 -14.09 2.46 32.05
C TYR A 70 -15.21 1.93 31.14
N ARG A 71 -16.46 2.26 31.49
CA ARG A 71 -17.66 1.82 30.76
C ARG A 71 -18.66 2.95 30.68
N GLU A 72 -19.12 3.23 29.46
CA GLU A 72 -20.28 4.08 29.20
C GLU A 72 -21.48 3.21 28.89
N THR A 73 -22.65 3.50 29.47
CA THR A 73 -23.87 2.69 29.33
C THR A 73 -25.08 3.57 29.17
N ILE A 74 -25.93 3.24 28.19
CA ILE A 74 -27.14 3.96 27.84
C ILE A 74 -28.30 2.96 27.77
N ASP A 75 -29.45 3.32 28.35
CA ASP A 75 -30.68 2.52 28.23
C ASP A 75 -31.21 2.62 26.78
N THR A 76 -31.40 1.47 26.16
CA THR A 76 -31.79 1.31 24.74
C THR A 76 -32.77 0.14 24.61
N PRO A 77 -33.99 0.27 25.18
CA PRO A 77 -34.98 -0.79 25.11
C PRO A 77 -35.38 -1.05 23.66
N ASN A 78 -35.57 -2.32 23.31
CA ASN A 78 -36.02 -2.74 21.97
C ASN A 78 -35.13 -2.22 20.83
N ILE A 79 -33.82 -2.04 21.05
CA ILE A 79 -32.89 -1.58 20.01
C ILE A 79 -32.66 -2.64 18.93
N LEU A 80 -32.76 -3.93 19.27
CA LEU A 80 -32.67 -5.07 18.35
C LEU A 80 -34.06 -5.64 18.02
N SER A 81 -34.14 -6.47 16.98
CA SER A 81 -35.35 -7.18 16.57
C SER A 81 -35.01 -8.61 16.15
N ALA A 82 -35.87 -9.56 16.54
CA ALA A 82 -35.76 -10.96 16.10
C ALA A 82 -36.19 -11.16 14.64
N THR A 83 -37.03 -10.28 14.10
CA THR A 83 -37.64 -10.43 12.77
C THR A 83 -36.99 -9.54 11.71
N GLU A 84 -36.38 -8.42 12.11
CA GLU A 84 -35.90 -7.38 11.19
C GLU A 84 -34.43 -7.04 11.42
N TYR A 85 -33.73 -6.77 10.31
CA TYR A 85 -32.37 -6.22 10.37
C TYR A 85 -32.43 -4.72 10.69
N ARG A 86 -31.65 -4.31 11.67
CA ARG A 86 -31.51 -2.90 12.05
C ARG A 86 -30.09 -2.43 11.79
N ARG A 87 -29.97 -1.25 11.16
CA ARG A 87 -28.70 -0.68 10.70
C ARG A 87 -28.02 0.16 11.78
N PHE A 88 -26.75 -0.14 12.01
CA PHE A 88 -25.87 0.55 12.94
C PHE A 88 -24.55 0.91 12.26
N TRP A 89 -23.83 1.80 12.91
CA TRP A 89 -22.46 2.14 12.56
C TRP A 89 -21.63 2.28 13.82
N VAL A 90 -20.35 1.92 13.74
CA VAL A 90 -19.36 2.20 14.78
C VAL A 90 -18.16 2.88 14.16
N SER A 91 -17.59 3.86 14.85
CA SER A 91 -16.34 4.52 14.48
C SER A 91 -15.42 4.68 15.67
N TRP A 92 -14.10 4.60 15.46
CA TRP A 92 -13.06 4.74 16.49
C TRP A 92 -12.00 5.79 16.11
N TYR A 93 -12.44 6.88 15.48
CA TYR A 93 -11.57 7.94 14.98
C TYR A 93 -11.26 9.00 16.06
N GLY A 94 -9.99 9.39 16.13
CA GLY A 94 -9.53 10.50 16.99
C GLY A 94 -9.70 10.23 18.48
N ASP A 95 -9.29 9.06 18.96
CA ASP A 95 -9.41 8.62 20.36
C ASP A 95 -10.84 8.57 20.92
N ILE A 96 -11.84 8.52 20.05
CA ILE A 96 -13.25 8.46 20.45
C ILE A 96 -13.95 7.33 19.70
N ILE A 97 -14.50 6.39 20.47
CA ILE A 97 -15.33 5.31 19.97
C ILE A 97 -16.79 5.72 20.06
N ARG A 98 -17.53 5.63 18.95
CA ARG A 98 -18.95 5.99 18.85
C ARG A 98 -19.70 4.85 18.21
N LEU A 99 -20.87 4.55 18.76
CA LEU A 99 -21.85 3.67 18.14
C LEU A 99 -23.12 4.49 17.88
N GLY A 100 -23.69 4.35 16.68
CA GLY A 100 -24.94 5.00 16.31
C GLY A 100 -25.86 4.10 15.50
N VAL A 101 -27.11 4.54 15.35
CA VAL A 101 -28.10 3.95 14.43
C VAL A 101 -28.05 4.74 13.13
N ASN A 102 -28.19 4.06 12.01
CA ASN A 102 -28.29 4.73 10.71
C ASN A 102 -29.56 5.61 10.66
N GLY A 103 -29.47 6.79 10.05
CA GLY A 103 -30.54 7.80 10.02
C GLY A 103 -30.55 8.78 11.19
N ASN A 104 -29.81 8.52 12.28
CA ASN A 104 -29.69 9.44 13.42
C ASN A 104 -28.43 10.30 13.30
N SER A 105 -28.57 11.62 13.53
CA SER A 105 -27.45 12.57 13.51
C SER A 105 -26.57 12.51 14.77
N LYS A 106 -27.08 11.93 15.87
CA LYS A 106 -26.35 11.78 17.13
C LYS A 106 -26.00 10.30 17.39
N PRO A 107 -24.78 10.00 17.86
CA PRO A 107 -24.43 8.65 18.30
C PRO A 107 -25.27 8.24 19.52
N ILE A 108 -25.54 6.94 19.66
CA ILE A 108 -26.21 6.35 20.83
C ILE A 108 -25.30 6.47 22.05
N VAL A 109 -24.05 6.06 21.89
CA VAL A 109 -23.04 6.04 22.96
C VAL A 109 -21.70 6.51 22.40
N THR A 110 -21.02 7.32 23.19
CA THR A 110 -19.70 7.87 22.88
C THR A 110 -18.76 7.55 24.04
N PHE A 111 -17.58 7.07 23.73
CA PHE A 111 -16.57 6.67 24.70
C PHE A 111 -15.22 7.24 24.31
N SER A 112 -14.68 8.13 25.14
CA SER A 112 -13.38 8.76 24.91
C SER A 112 -12.28 7.97 25.60
N SER A 113 -11.34 7.43 24.83
CA SER A 113 -10.15 6.75 25.36
C SER A 113 -9.10 6.71 24.29
N ARG A 114 -7.84 6.96 24.68
CA ARG A 114 -6.70 6.82 23.76
C ARG A 114 -6.77 5.45 23.09
N THR A 115 -7.00 5.45 21.78
CA THR A 115 -7.09 4.23 20.98
C THR A 115 -5.70 3.91 20.46
N ALA A 116 -5.23 2.69 20.71
CA ALA A 116 -4.13 2.15 19.92
C ALA A 116 -4.59 2.02 18.45
N GLU A 117 -3.70 1.61 17.56
CA GLU A 117 -4.00 1.38 16.14
C GLU A 117 -4.99 0.19 15.98
N LEU A 118 -6.27 0.41 16.31
CA LEU A 118 -7.34 -0.58 16.30
C LEU A 118 -7.65 -0.96 14.84
N LYS A 119 -7.43 -2.24 14.52
CA LYS A 119 -7.50 -2.77 13.15
C LYS A 119 -8.37 -4.01 13.02
N TYR A 120 -8.71 -4.66 14.13
CA TYR A 120 -9.41 -5.94 14.13
C TYR A 120 -10.74 -5.80 14.85
N VAL A 121 -11.80 -6.30 14.22
CA VAL A 121 -13.14 -6.37 14.77
C VAL A 121 -13.61 -7.81 14.82
N THR A 122 -14.21 -8.24 15.92
CA THR A 122 -14.89 -9.53 16.07
C THR A 122 -16.36 -9.31 16.39
N PHE A 123 -17.21 -10.20 15.89
CA PHE A 123 -18.66 -10.18 16.08
C PHE A 123 -19.04 -11.29 17.05
N LEU A 124 -19.87 -11.00 18.06
CA LEU A 124 -20.13 -11.87 19.19
C LEU A 124 -21.60 -11.86 19.62
N ALA A 125 -22.04 -12.96 20.24
CA ALA A 125 -23.28 -13.03 21.01
C ALA A 125 -22.91 -13.13 22.50
N LEU A 126 -23.56 -12.37 23.38
CA LEU A 126 -23.30 -12.37 24.82
C LEU A 126 -24.26 -13.31 25.57
N ASP A 127 -23.74 -13.92 26.63
CA ASP A 127 -24.39 -14.41 27.86
C ASP A 127 -25.57 -15.42 27.77
N ASP A 128 -26.17 -15.68 26.61
CA ASP A 128 -27.29 -16.60 26.46
C ASP A 128 -27.01 -17.67 25.41
N VAL A 129 -26.89 -18.93 25.84
CA VAL A 129 -26.60 -20.14 25.02
C VAL A 129 -27.51 -20.27 23.79
N ARG A 130 -28.73 -19.72 23.82
CA ARG A 130 -29.69 -19.76 22.71
C ARG A 130 -29.66 -18.51 21.81
N ASN A 131 -28.99 -17.45 22.22
CA ASN A 131 -28.93 -16.20 21.47
C ASN A 131 -28.10 -16.37 20.20
N THR A 132 -28.77 -16.29 19.06
CA THR A 132 -28.14 -16.30 17.73
C THR A 132 -28.23 -14.90 17.14
N VAL A 133 -27.09 -14.38 16.71
CA VAL A 133 -27.00 -13.04 16.13
C VAL A 133 -26.66 -13.15 14.66
N HIS A 134 -27.51 -12.59 13.82
CA HIS A 134 -27.28 -12.49 12.38
C HIS A 134 -26.79 -11.09 12.03
N TRP A 135 -25.68 -11.05 11.30
CA TRP A 135 -24.96 -9.84 10.92
C TRP A 135 -24.96 -9.69 9.41
N ARG A 136 -25.14 -8.46 8.94
CA ARG A 136 -24.87 -8.04 7.56
C ARG A 136 -23.89 -6.89 7.60
N ILE A 137 -22.66 -7.11 7.17
CA ILE A 137 -21.61 -6.09 7.26
C ILE A 137 -21.36 -5.52 5.87
N GLU A 138 -21.40 -4.20 5.76
CA GLU A 138 -21.00 -3.51 4.54
C GLU A 138 -19.48 -3.54 4.45
N VAL A 139 -18.95 -4.40 3.59
CA VAL A 139 -17.52 -4.41 3.29
C VAL A 139 -17.27 -3.57 2.03
N PRO A 140 -16.07 -2.95 1.90
CA PRO A 140 -15.68 -2.38 0.62
C PRO A 140 -15.86 -3.43 -0.48
N PRO A 141 -16.35 -3.04 -1.68
CA PRO A 141 -16.56 -4.00 -2.74
C PRO A 141 -15.26 -4.76 -3.00
N TYR A 142 -15.37 -6.08 -3.20
CA TYR A 142 -14.24 -6.87 -3.61
C TYR A 142 -13.86 -6.44 -5.02
N ILE A 143 -12.87 -5.55 -5.12
CA ILE A 143 -12.22 -5.27 -6.40
C ILE A 143 -11.37 -6.51 -6.68
N GLU A 144 -11.92 -7.46 -7.45
CA GLU A 144 -11.09 -8.49 -8.08
C GLU A 144 -9.91 -7.76 -8.70
N LYS A 145 -8.68 -8.14 -8.33
CA LYS A 145 -7.48 -7.60 -8.96
C LYS A 145 -7.40 -8.15 -10.40
N THR A 146 -8.33 -7.77 -11.26
CA THR A 146 -8.31 -8.08 -12.70
C THR A 146 -7.43 -7.12 -13.48
N TYR A 147 -6.76 -6.18 -12.82
CA TYR A 147 -5.50 -5.67 -13.34
C TYR A 147 -4.47 -6.79 -13.25
N VAL A 148 -4.52 -7.72 -14.21
CA VAL A 148 -3.32 -8.40 -14.64
C VAL A 148 -2.42 -7.27 -15.10
N MET A 149 -1.57 -6.79 -14.20
CA MET A 149 -0.45 -5.94 -14.52
C MET A 149 0.31 -6.72 -15.57
N ARG A 150 0.10 -6.42 -16.85
CA ARG A 150 0.88 -7.05 -17.90
C ARG A 150 2.31 -6.67 -17.58
N PRO A 151 3.21 -7.63 -17.31
CA PRO A 151 4.61 -7.29 -17.21
C PRO A 151 4.97 -6.65 -18.55
N ILE A 152 5.29 -5.36 -18.52
CA ILE A 152 5.73 -4.68 -19.73
C ILE A 152 7.06 -5.35 -20.06
N SER A 153 7.08 -6.08 -21.18
CA SER A 153 8.23 -6.86 -21.63
C SER A 153 9.12 -5.94 -22.49
N GLY A 154 10.42 -5.89 -22.21
CA GLY A 154 11.26 -4.74 -22.59
C GLY A 154 11.02 -3.56 -21.65
N GLY A 155 11.83 -2.50 -21.68
CA GLY A 155 11.68 -1.36 -20.75
C GLY A 155 12.97 -0.67 -20.32
N ASP A 156 14.09 -1.20 -20.78
CA ASP A 156 15.41 -0.60 -20.61
C ASP A 156 15.43 0.84 -21.16
N PRO A 157 16.26 1.71 -20.57
CA PRO A 157 16.47 3.06 -21.11
C PRO A 157 16.96 3.00 -22.55
N TYR A 158 16.30 3.74 -23.43
CA TYR A 158 16.81 4.04 -24.76
C TYR A 158 16.58 5.51 -25.11
N TRP A 159 17.41 6.02 -26.01
CA TRP A 159 17.38 7.41 -26.45
C TRP A 159 16.82 7.49 -27.86
N VAL A 160 15.85 8.39 -28.07
CA VAL A 160 15.20 8.60 -29.37
C VAL A 160 15.54 10.00 -29.87
N PRO A 161 16.20 10.15 -31.03
CA PRO A 161 16.42 11.46 -31.65
C PRO A 161 15.10 12.17 -31.94
N TYR A 162 15.06 13.48 -31.70
CA TYR A 162 13.89 14.32 -31.93
C TYR A 162 14.30 15.70 -32.45
N ASP A 163 13.65 16.13 -33.53
CA ASP A 163 13.93 17.39 -34.24
C ASP A 163 12.66 18.19 -34.59
N ARG A 164 11.51 17.88 -33.95
CA ARG A 164 10.16 18.43 -34.21
C ARG A 164 9.55 18.11 -35.57
N THR A 165 10.27 17.44 -36.47
CA THR A 165 9.69 17.01 -37.75
C THR A 165 8.95 15.68 -37.64
N THR A 166 9.30 14.90 -36.61
CA THR A 166 8.65 13.65 -36.24
C THR A 166 7.67 13.85 -35.10
N ASP A 167 6.71 12.94 -34.97
CA ASP A 167 5.86 12.87 -33.79
C ASP A 167 6.70 12.62 -32.52
N PHE A 168 6.21 13.15 -31.39
CA PHE A 168 6.87 12.97 -30.11
C PHE A 168 6.71 11.51 -29.65
N PRO A 169 7.77 10.86 -29.14
CA PRO A 169 7.73 9.42 -28.86
C PRO A 169 6.76 9.08 -27.72
N ASP A 170 5.89 8.09 -27.95
CA ASP A 170 4.86 7.65 -26.99
C ASP A 170 5.43 7.16 -25.64
N ASN A 171 6.65 6.62 -25.65
CA ASN A 171 7.32 6.07 -24.47
C ASN A 171 8.25 7.07 -23.76
N ALA A 172 8.10 8.37 -24.03
CA ALA A 172 8.91 9.40 -23.41
C ALA A 172 8.74 9.43 -21.88
N TYR A 173 9.87 9.43 -21.17
CA TYR A 173 9.86 9.38 -19.72
C TYR A 173 9.64 10.78 -19.11
N ILE A 174 8.61 10.89 -18.27
CA ILE A 174 8.31 12.12 -17.52
C ILE A 174 9.27 12.22 -16.34
N GLY A 175 10.18 13.19 -16.41
CA GLY A 175 11.21 13.41 -15.39
C GLY A 175 10.76 14.31 -14.24
N GLY A 176 9.76 15.18 -14.47
CA GLY A 176 9.36 16.16 -13.48
C GLY A 176 8.21 17.05 -13.95
N HIS A 177 8.01 18.17 -13.26
CA HIS A 177 6.97 19.13 -13.58
C HIS A 177 7.38 20.56 -13.24
N GLU A 178 6.93 21.49 -14.08
CA GLU A 178 6.85 22.92 -13.80
C GLU A 178 5.37 23.33 -13.89
N ASN A 179 5.01 24.17 -14.87
CA ASN A 179 3.61 24.45 -15.24
C ASN A 179 3.02 23.37 -16.16
N GLU A 180 3.86 22.43 -16.62
CA GLU A 180 3.51 21.28 -17.45
C GLU A 180 4.42 20.10 -17.08
N ASN A 181 4.12 18.91 -17.61
CA ASN A 181 5.00 17.75 -17.49
C ASN A 181 6.29 17.99 -18.27
N LEU A 182 7.41 17.67 -17.63
CA LEU A 182 8.75 17.79 -18.21
C LEU A 182 9.27 16.42 -18.60
N TYR A 183 9.78 16.32 -19.83
CA TYR A 183 10.40 15.11 -20.33
C TYR A 183 11.92 15.20 -20.21
N ILE A 184 12.57 14.06 -20.00
CA ILE A 184 14.02 13.99 -19.89
C ILE A 184 14.61 13.94 -21.30
N ILE A 185 15.56 14.84 -21.54
CA ILE A 185 16.29 14.89 -22.80
C ILE A 185 17.79 14.93 -22.54
N ARG A 186 18.58 14.69 -23.58
CA ARG A 186 20.00 15.07 -23.63
C ARG A 186 20.32 15.73 -24.95
N ALA A 187 21.29 16.65 -24.94
CA ALA A 187 21.72 17.34 -26.15
C ALA A 187 23.21 17.67 -26.10
N GLU A 188 23.82 17.74 -27.27
CA GLU A 188 25.20 18.20 -27.41
C GLU A 188 25.31 19.72 -27.27
N HIS A 189 26.29 20.18 -26.50
CA HIS A 189 26.62 21.58 -26.32
C HIS A 189 28.09 21.75 -25.92
N ASN A 190 28.85 22.50 -26.71
CA ASN A 190 30.27 22.81 -26.45
C ASN A 190 31.14 21.59 -26.08
N GLY A 191 30.94 20.47 -26.77
CA GLY A 191 31.69 19.23 -26.55
C GLY A 191 31.20 18.38 -25.36
N SER A 192 30.14 18.80 -24.68
CA SER A 192 29.45 18.05 -23.62
C SER A 192 28.14 17.46 -24.15
N LEU A 193 27.81 16.23 -23.75
CA LEU A 193 26.48 15.64 -23.96
C LEU A 193 25.74 15.75 -22.63
N THR A 194 24.80 16.69 -22.56
CA THR A 194 24.21 17.10 -21.28
C THR A 194 22.73 16.76 -21.19
N PRO A 195 22.29 16.09 -20.10
CA PRO A 195 20.87 15.88 -19.84
C PRO A 195 20.18 17.15 -19.32
N GLY A 196 18.89 17.28 -19.62
CA GLY A 196 18.06 18.43 -19.27
C GLY A 196 16.58 18.14 -19.38
N LYS A 197 15.80 19.19 -19.63
CA LYS A 197 14.33 19.15 -19.64
C LYS A 197 13.76 19.53 -21.01
N TYR A 198 12.62 18.96 -21.36
CA TYR A 198 11.82 19.36 -22.51
C TYR A 198 10.44 19.85 -22.10
N MET A 199 10.05 21.02 -22.62
CA MET A 199 8.72 21.60 -22.48
C MET A 199 7.95 21.41 -23.78
N THR A 200 6.80 20.73 -23.70
CA THR A 200 5.96 20.42 -24.86
C THR A 200 5.29 21.69 -25.37
N SER A 201 4.79 22.55 -24.47
CA SER A 201 4.10 23.79 -24.83
C SER A 201 4.96 24.75 -25.68
N LYS A 202 6.26 24.81 -25.40
CA LYS A 202 7.24 25.60 -26.16
C LYS A 202 7.87 24.82 -27.30
N GLY A 203 7.73 23.49 -27.26
CA GLY A 203 8.46 22.53 -28.08
C GLY A 203 9.97 22.59 -27.92
N MET A 204 10.53 23.18 -26.85
CA MET A 204 11.97 23.44 -26.72
C MET A 204 12.60 22.61 -25.61
N GLY A 205 13.80 22.11 -25.88
CA GLY A 205 14.68 21.52 -24.87
C GLY A 205 15.53 22.58 -24.18
N TYR A 206 15.83 22.37 -22.90
CA TYR A 206 16.74 23.21 -22.12
C TYR A 206 17.75 22.34 -21.39
N ILE A 207 19.03 22.66 -21.52
CA ILE A 207 20.12 21.98 -20.85
C ILE A 207 20.93 22.96 -19.97
N PRO A 208 21.35 22.56 -18.77
CA PRO A 208 22.21 23.37 -17.92
C PRO A 208 23.68 23.27 -18.36
N TRP A 209 24.31 24.38 -18.75
CA TRP A 209 25.75 24.40 -19.06
C TRP A 209 26.36 25.80 -18.87
N GLY A 210 27.55 25.86 -18.27
CA GLY A 210 28.35 27.09 -18.17
C GLY A 210 27.68 28.24 -17.40
N GLY A 211 26.82 27.96 -16.43
CA GLY A 211 26.06 28.97 -15.70
C GLY A 211 24.71 29.36 -16.34
N GLU A 212 24.41 28.86 -17.55
CA GLU A 212 23.22 29.24 -18.32
C GLU A 212 22.31 28.04 -18.65
N ALA A 213 21.02 28.32 -18.83
CA ALA A 213 20.06 27.36 -19.39
C ALA A 213 20.02 27.50 -20.90
N ASN A 214 20.70 26.60 -21.59
CA ASN A 214 20.88 26.62 -23.04
C ASN A 214 19.70 25.95 -23.75
N SER A 215 19.06 26.68 -24.66
CA SER A 215 17.91 26.18 -25.42
C SER A 215 18.34 25.33 -26.62
N LYS A 216 17.60 24.26 -26.91
CA LYS A 216 17.91 23.26 -27.95
C LYS A 216 16.65 22.90 -28.73
N LEU A 217 16.78 22.86 -30.05
CA LEU A 217 15.72 22.45 -30.99
C LEU A 217 15.84 20.97 -31.39
N THR A 218 17.07 20.44 -31.40
CA THR A 218 17.40 19.05 -31.70
C THR A 218 18.03 18.41 -30.48
N PHE A 219 17.52 17.26 -30.06
CA PHE A 219 17.96 16.55 -28.87
C PHE A 219 17.49 15.10 -28.91
N GLU A 220 17.96 14.28 -27.98
CA GLU A 220 17.46 12.92 -27.79
C GLU A 220 16.55 12.88 -26.57
N VAL A 221 15.42 12.18 -26.67
CA VAL A 221 14.44 11.99 -25.61
C VAL A 221 14.68 10.64 -24.95
N LEU A 222 14.69 10.62 -23.62
CA LEU A 222 14.77 9.38 -22.86
C LEU A 222 13.43 8.67 -22.92
N CYS A 223 13.45 7.43 -23.39
CA CYS A 223 12.28 6.56 -23.45
C CYS A 223 12.50 5.28 -22.64
N GLY A 224 11.41 4.69 -22.17
CA GLY A 224 11.41 3.51 -21.31
C GLY A 224 10.62 3.72 -20.03
N PHE A 225 10.57 2.69 -19.19
CA PHE A 225 9.71 2.69 -17.99
C PHE A 225 10.33 1.99 -16.78
N ASN A 226 11.43 1.25 -16.93
CA ASN A 226 12.12 0.58 -15.83
C ASN A 226 13.08 1.51 -15.08
N PHE A 227 12.53 2.60 -14.54
CA PHE A 227 13.29 3.63 -13.85
C PHE A 227 12.83 3.80 -12.41
N THR A 228 13.77 4.05 -11.51
CA THR A 228 13.50 4.47 -10.12
C THR A 228 14.26 5.74 -9.80
N TRP A 229 13.64 6.65 -9.06
CA TRP A 229 14.29 7.83 -8.52
C TRP A 229 14.78 7.54 -7.11
N ILE A 230 16.08 7.76 -6.86
CA ILE A 230 16.69 7.60 -5.53
C ILE A 230 17.05 8.99 -4.99
N PRO A 231 16.52 9.40 -3.83
CA PRO A 231 16.96 10.63 -3.16
C PRO A 231 18.44 10.53 -2.74
N CYS A 232 19.22 11.55 -3.09
CA CYS A 232 20.63 11.69 -2.78
C CYS A 232 20.96 13.11 -2.29
N LYS A 233 22.07 13.22 -1.57
CA LYS A 233 22.72 14.46 -1.18
C LYS A 233 24.11 14.54 -1.79
N SER A 234 24.69 15.74 -1.83
CA SER A 234 26.06 15.99 -2.29
C SER A 234 27.13 15.14 -1.59
N THR A 235 26.89 14.70 -0.36
CA THR A 235 27.81 13.83 0.39
C THR A 235 27.75 12.36 -0.04
N ASP A 236 26.69 11.95 -0.73
CA ASP A 236 26.42 10.56 -1.05
C ASP A 236 27.24 10.12 -2.27
N THR A 237 27.48 8.81 -2.35
CA THR A 237 28.10 8.21 -3.54
C THR A 237 27.04 7.95 -4.60
N ILE A 238 27.43 7.97 -5.87
CA ILE A 238 26.52 7.66 -6.98
C ILE A 238 26.04 6.21 -6.83
N PRO A 239 24.72 5.94 -6.74
CA PRO A 239 24.19 4.60 -6.57
C PRO A 239 24.51 3.70 -7.77
N VAL A 240 24.63 2.40 -7.49
CA VAL A 240 24.75 1.37 -8.53
C VAL A 240 23.48 1.37 -9.40
N GLY A 241 23.65 1.28 -10.72
CA GLY A 241 22.53 1.34 -11.67
C GLY A 241 22.12 2.76 -12.07
N ALA A 242 22.85 3.80 -11.65
CA ALA A 242 22.60 5.18 -12.08
C ALA A 242 22.68 5.34 -13.61
N VAL A 243 21.66 5.99 -14.19
CA VAL A 243 21.54 6.17 -15.63
C VAL A 243 22.48 7.29 -16.09
N VAL A 244 23.41 6.92 -16.96
CA VAL A 244 24.33 7.87 -17.60
C VAL A 244 23.56 8.68 -18.65
N GLY A 245 23.46 9.98 -18.42
CA GLY A 245 22.80 10.94 -19.32
C GLY A 245 23.71 11.51 -20.40
N GLY A 246 25.03 11.40 -20.21
CA GLY A 246 26.02 11.84 -21.18
C GLY A 246 27.39 12.04 -20.54
N TYR A 247 28.14 13.04 -20.98
CA TYR A 247 29.51 13.29 -20.55
C TYR A 247 29.87 14.78 -20.55
N SER A 248 30.81 15.18 -19.68
CA SER A 248 31.32 16.55 -19.61
C SER A 248 32.22 16.91 -20.79
N GLU A 249 32.51 18.20 -20.94
CA GLU A 249 33.46 18.75 -21.91
C GLU A 249 34.92 18.39 -21.61
N ASP A 250 35.23 17.95 -20.38
CA ASP A 250 36.59 17.69 -19.91
C ASP A 250 37.32 16.68 -20.80
N PRO A 251 38.67 16.73 -20.88
CA PRO A 251 39.45 15.77 -21.66
C PRO A 251 39.18 14.31 -21.29
N GLY A 252 38.82 14.04 -20.02
CA GLY A 252 38.46 12.71 -19.52
C GLY A 252 37.01 12.29 -19.79
N LYS A 253 36.17 13.16 -20.37
CA LYS A 253 34.73 12.93 -20.62
C LYS A 253 34.02 12.35 -19.40
N GLU A 254 34.02 13.10 -18.30
CA GLU A 254 33.40 12.65 -17.05
C GLU A 254 31.94 12.27 -17.31
N LYS A 255 31.51 11.10 -16.83
CA LYS A 255 30.11 10.67 -16.97
C LYS A 255 29.18 11.59 -16.20
N LEU A 256 28.18 12.12 -16.89
CA LEU A 256 27.08 12.88 -16.30
C LEU A 256 25.88 11.96 -16.11
N TYR A 257 25.21 12.09 -14.97
CA TYR A 257 24.05 11.27 -14.64
C TYR A 257 22.77 12.11 -14.71
N ILE A 258 21.65 11.41 -14.93
CA ILE A 258 20.34 12.05 -14.93
C ILE A 258 19.88 12.27 -13.50
N GLY A 259 19.66 13.54 -13.15
CA GLY A 259 19.09 13.94 -11.88
C GLY A 259 17.82 14.73 -12.05
N ARG A 260 17.11 14.93 -10.95
CA ARG A 260 16.10 15.98 -10.82
C ARG A 260 16.17 16.58 -9.44
N SER A 261 15.81 17.85 -9.33
CA SER A 261 15.83 18.56 -8.05
C SER A 261 14.55 19.33 -7.85
N LYS A 262 14.11 19.41 -6.59
CA LYS A 262 13.07 20.34 -6.19
C LYS A 262 13.65 21.75 -6.13
N TYR A 263 13.08 22.67 -6.89
CA TYR A 263 13.41 24.09 -6.85
C TYR A 263 12.12 24.90 -6.84
N LEU A 264 11.91 25.69 -5.79
CA LEU A 264 10.62 26.30 -5.49
C LEU A 264 9.51 25.22 -5.41
N GLU A 265 8.42 25.38 -6.16
CA GLU A 265 7.31 24.42 -6.26
C GLU A 265 7.43 23.49 -7.49
N HIS A 266 8.61 23.44 -8.11
CA HIS A 266 8.85 22.65 -9.31
C HIS A 266 9.81 21.49 -9.05
N LEU A 267 9.67 20.44 -9.85
CA LEU A 267 10.58 19.29 -9.86
C LEU A 267 11.21 19.21 -11.25
N ILE A 268 12.48 19.58 -11.35
CA ILE A 268 13.11 19.86 -12.65
C ILE A 268 14.23 18.86 -12.92
N PRO A 269 14.19 18.14 -14.07
CA PRO A 269 15.28 17.26 -14.48
C PRO A 269 16.50 18.05 -14.98
N GLY A 270 17.68 17.51 -14.74
CA GLY A 270 18.96 18.13 -15.03
C GLY A 270 20.13 17.14 -15.01
N LYS A 271 21.34 17.67 -14.88
CA LYS A 271 22.59 16.89 -14.88
C LYS A 271 23.17 16.79 -13.47
N ILE A 272 23.61 15.60 -13.10
CA ILE A 272 24.46 15.40 -11.92
C ILE A 272 25.89 15.25 -12.41
N GLN A 273 26.78 16.08 -11.85
CA GLN A 273 28.20 16.00 -12.10
C GLN A 273 28.91 15.47 -10.84
N PRO A 274 29.40 14.21 -10.86
CA PRO A 274 29.97 13.55 -9.67
C PRO A 274 31.14 14.31 -9.04
N SER A 275 32.06 14.82 -9.85
CA SER A 275 33.22 15.60 -9.40
C SER A 275 32.83 16.85 -8.62
N HIS A 276 31.74 17.52 -9.03
CA HIS A 276 31.21 18.71 -8.37
C HIS A 276 30.28 18.37 -7.20
N LYS A 277 29.76 17.14 -7.13
CA LYS A 277 28.77 16.68 -6.14
C LYS A 277 27.48 17.50 -6.16
N VAL A 278 27.10 18.00 -7.33
CA VAL A 278 25.97 18.92 -7.51
C VAL A 278 25.08 18.42 -8.65
N CYS A 279 23.77 18.60 -8.47
CA CYS A 279 22.79 18.50 -9.55
C CYS A 279 22.49 19.90 -10.09
N TYR A 280 22.77 20.11 -11.37
CA TYR A 280 22.48 21.35 -12.07
C TYR A 280 21.18 21.22 -12.84
N ILE A 281 20.28 22.17 -12.64
CA ILE A 281 18.99 22.24 -13.35
C ILE A 281 18.90 23.52 -14.18
N PRO A 282 18.26 23.50 -15.37
CA PRO A 282 18.01 24.70 -16.14
C PRO A 282 16.69 25.35 -15.68
N TYR A 283 16.74 26.60 -15.22
CA TYR A 283 15.54 27.35 -14.82
C TYR A 283 15.69 28.85 -15.11
N GLU A 284 14.67 29.45 -15.74
CA GLU A 284 14.62 30.88 -16.12
C GLU A 284 15.94 31.43 -16.73
N GLY A 285 16.49 30.72 -17.72
CA GLY A 285 17.71 31.15 -18.42
C GLY A 285 19.01 30.87 -17.69
N ARG A 286 18.98 30.37 -16.46
CA ARG A 286 20.16 30.11 -15.63
C ARG A 286 20.36 28.64 -15.31
N GLU A 287 21.61 28.26 -15.12
CA GLU A 287 21.99 26.99 -14.51
C GLU A 287 21.99 27.13 -12.98
N ILE A 288 21.21 26.30 -12.29
CA ILE A 288 21.09 26.34 -10.83
C ILE A 288 21.65 25.05 -10.26
N GLY A 289 22.69 25.16 -9.44
CA GLY A 289 23.29 24.02 -8.72
C GLY A 289 22.60 23.76 -7.39
N LEU A 290 22.22 22.51 -7.14
CA LEU A 290 21.55 22.05 -5.92
C LEU A 290 22.28 20.84 -5.31
N ASP A 291 22.34 20.82 -3.98
CA ASP A 291 23.01 19.79 -3.18
C ASP A 291 22.10 18.60 -2.82
N LYS A 292 20.78 18.80 -2.91
CA LYS A 292 19.75 17.78 -2.71
C LYS A 292 19.06 17.51 -4.03
N PHE A 293 19.07 16.25 -4.44
CA PHE A 293 18.52 15.83 -5.72
C PHE A 293 18.07 14.38 -5.65
N GLU A 294 17.34 13.95 -6.66
CA GLU A 294 17.04 12.55 -6.90
C GLU A 294 17.81 12.12 -8.16
N ILE A 295 18.44 10.96 -8.11
CA ILE A 295 19.16 10.37 -9.24
C ILE A 295 18.31 9.26 -9.87
N LEU A 296 18.30 9.23 -11.20
CA LEU A 296 17.61 8.18 -11.94
C LEU A 296 18.46 6.92 -11.97
N VAL A 297 17.89 5.79 -11.57
CA VAL A 297 18.53 4.47 -11.62
C VAL A 297 17.66 3.46 -12.36
N VAL A 298 18.30 2.52 -13.03
CA VAL A 298 17.65 1.27 -13.45
C VAL A 298 17.87 0.26 -12.33
N PRO A 299 16.81 -0.23 -11.66
CA PRO A 299 16.95 -1.29 -10.68
C PRO A 299 17.50 -2.54 -11.37
N ASP A 300 18.59 -3.09 -10.86
CA ASP A 300 19.20 -4.31 -11.39
C ASP A 300 18.25 -5.51 -11.17
N ASP A 301 18.03 -6.33 -12.19
CA ASP A 301 17.33 -7.63 -12.06
C ASP A 301 18.16 -8.63 -11.22
N GLY A 302 19.42 -8.28 -10.92
CA GLY A 302 20.29 -9.01 -10.02
C GLY A 302 19.78 -9.04 -8.58
N LYS A 303 19.67 -10.26 -8.02
CA LYS A 303 19.27 -10.63 -6.64
C LYS A 303 20.03 -9.96 -5.47
N ARG A 304 20.72 -8.83 -5.67
CA ARG A 304 21.50 -8.10 -4.65
C ARG A 304 21.02 -6.68 -4.39
N CYS A 305 20.05 -6.15 -5.12
CA CYS A 305 19.42 -4.88 -4.78
C CYS A 305 18.33 -5.12 -3.72
N VAL A 306 18.58 -4.66 -2.50
CA VAL A 306 17.60 -4.65 -1.40
C VAL A 306 16.57 -3.55 -1.66
N ASN A 307 15.86 -3.61 -2.80
CA ASN A 307 14.61 -2.89 -2.97
C ASN A 307 13.52 -3.72 -2.32
N LYS A 308 13.49 -3.69 -0.99
CA LYS A 308 12.37 -4.16 -0.17
C LYS A 308 11.23 -3.13 -0.23
N PHE A 309 10.82 -2.78 -1.45
CA PHE A 309 9.55 -2.16 -1.77
C PHE A 309 8.89 -2.97 -2.90
N LEU A 310 8.84 -4.28 -2.70
CA LEU A 310 7.85 -5.12 -3.35
C LEU A 310 6.57 -5.02 -2.52
N ILE A 311 5.51 -4.56 -3.18
CA ILE A 311 4.11 -4.79 -2.82
C ILE A 311 3.99 -6.19 -2.18
N PRO A 312 3.27 -6.40 -1.06
CA PRO A 312 3.03 -7.74 -0.55
C PRO A 312 2.14 -8.50 -1.55
N GLY A 313 2.75 -9.31 -2.39
CA GLY A 313 2.05 -10.03 -3.44
C GLY A 313 2.91 -11.10 -4.09
N ALA A 314 2.64 -12.34 -3.69
CA ALA A 314 2.97 -13.59 -4.35
C ALA A 314 4.46 -14.01 -4.36
N LEU A 315 4.75 -14.99 -3.50
CA LEU A 315 5.62 -16.11 -3.86
C LEU A 315 5.14 -16.67 -5.20
N ILE A 316 5.77 -16.27 -6.30
CA ILE A 316 5.70 -17.01 -7.56
C ILE A 316 6.83 -18.02 -7.49
N ASP A 317 6.50 -19.22 -7.02
CA ASP A 317 7.38 -20.38 -7.12
C ASP A 317 7.41 -20.85 -8.59
N HIS A 318 8.37 -20.33 -9.35
CA HIS A 318 8.70 -20.80 -10.70
C HIS A 318 9.51 -22.12 -10.66
N ARG A 319 8.99 -23.14 -10.00
CA ARG A 319 9.54 -24.51 -10.02
C ARG A 319 8.50 -25.57 -10.38
N ILE A 320 7.75 -25.37 -11.45
CA ILE A 320 7.21 -26.51 -12.20
C ILE A 320 7.53 -26.27 -13.67
N VAL A 321 8.78 -26.58 -14.01
CA VAL A 321 9.21 -26.87 -15.38
C VAL A 321 8.71 -28.28 -15.70
N PHE A 322 7.97 -28.38 -16.80
CA PHE A 322 7.60 -29.64 -17.43
C PHE A 322 8.83 -30.55 -17.61
N ARG A 323 8.72 -31.79 -17.15
CA ARG A 323 9.41 -32.93 -17.75
C ARG A 323 8.47 -34.14 -17.70
N GLU A 324 8.07 -34.55 -18.90
CA GLU A 324 7.36 -35.78 -19.20
C GLU A 324 8.23 -37.03 -18.93
N GLU A 325 7.50 -38.11 -18.62
CA GLU A 325 7.77 -39.53 -18.87
C GLU A 325 9.07 -40.18 -18.36
N GLU A 326 8.94 -41.15 -17.44
CA GLU A 326 9.10 -42.58 -17.78
C GLU A 326 8.74 -43.53 -16.60
N GLN A 327 7.80 -44.42 -16.90
CA GLN A 327 7.72 -45.86 -16.59
C GLN A 327 7.63 -46.44 -15.15
N MET A 328 6.51 -47.18 -15.00
CA MET A 328 6.36 -48.57 -14.55
C MET A 328 6.25 -48.91 -13.05
N ASN A 329 5.04 -49.41 -12.75
CA ASN A 329 4.70 -50.62 -11.98
C ASN A 329 5.18 -50.73 -10.52
N MET A 330 4.23 -50.80 -9.58
CA MET A 330 3.64 -52.08 -9.14
C MET A 330 2.58 -51.81 -8.07
N ASP A 331 1.50 -52.58 -8.16
CA ASP A 331 0.58 -53.10 -7.13
C ASP A 331 0.92 -52.72 -5.68
N ILE A 332 -0.05 -52.35 -4.83
CA ILE A 332 -0.86 -53.33 -4.08
C ILE A 332 -2.07 -52.62 -3.45
N GLU A 333 -3.17 -53.39 -3.42
CA GLU A 333 -4.49 -53.11 -2.88
C GLU A 333 -4.57 -52.81 -1.36
N HIS A 334 -5.80 -52.42 -0.98
CA HIS A 334 -6.44 -52.50 0.35
C HIS A 334 -6.15 -51.34 1.32
N ALA A 335 -7.06 -50.89 2.17
CA ALA A 335 -8.52 -50.98 2.30
C ALA A 335 -8.90 -50.02 3.45
N VAL A 336 -10.19 -49.78 3.59
CA VAL A 336 -10.87 -48.90 4.55
C VAL A 336 -10.95 -49.54 5.94
N ASN A 337 -10.80 -48.77 7.04
CA ASN A 337 -11.61 -48.76 8.30
C ASN A 337 -10.87 -47.98 9.40
N PHE A 338 -11.46 -47.02 10.13
CA PHE A 338 -12.58 -47.07 11.10
C PHE A 338 -12.34 -47.97 12.33
N GLU A 339 -12.33 -47.29 13.48
CA GLU A 339 -12.55 -47.73 14.87
C GLU A 339 -11.41 -48.33 15.74
N GLU A 340 -11.46 -47.83 16.99
CA GLU A 340 -10.97 -48.35 18.27
C GLU A 340 -9.49 -48.16 18.69
N TYR A 341 -9.30 -47.43 19.81
CA TYR A 341 -9.05 -48.09 21.10
C TYR A 341 -9.24 -47.10 22.27
N ALA A 342 -10.07 -47.50 23.22
CA ALA A 342 -10.18 -46.92 24.55
C ALA A 342 -9.28 -47.68 25.54
N GLY A 343 -8.78 -46.95 26.57
CA GLY A 343 -8.43 -47.49 27.89
C GLY A 343 -6.98 -47.95 28.08
N PHE A 344 -6.27 -47.32 29.02
CA PHE A 344 -5.91 -47.96 30.30
C PHE A 344 -5.45 -46.90 31.32
N LEU A 345 -6.02 -47.00 32.52
CA LEU A 345 -5.75 -46.22 33.75
C LEU A 345 -4.41 -46.61 34.39
N ASN A 346 -3.85 -45.74 35.24
CA ASN A 346 -3.43 -46.12 36.59
C ASN A 346 -3.19 -44.90 37.50
N PRO A 347 -3.80 -44.89 38.70
CA PRO A 347 -3.28 -44.23 39.90
C PRO A 347 -2.99 -45.26 41.01
N GLU A 348 -1.77 -45.25 41.56
CA GLU A 348 -1.39 -45.81 42.88
C GLU A 348 -0.69 -44.64 43.59
N VAL A 349 -1.12 -44.06 44.72
CA VAL A 349 -1.34 -44.55 46.10
C VAL A 349 -0.13 -45.27 46.70
N ASP A 350 0.64 -44.51 47.49
CA ASP A 350 1.39 -45.00 48.66
C ASP A 350 1.44 -43.85 49.70
N GLY A 351 1.01 -44.12 50.93
CA GLY A 351 1.15 -43.23 52.11
C GLY A 351 -0.15 -42.90 52.84
#